data_AF-A0A955C9G7-F1
#
_entry.id   AF-A0A955C9G7-F1
#
_cell.length_a   1.000
_cell.length_b   1.000
_cell.length_c   1.000
_cell.angle_alpha   90.00
_cell.angle_beta   90.00
_cell.angle_gamma   90.00
#
_symmetry.space_group_name_H-M   'P 1'
#
loop_
_entity.id
_entity.type
_entity.pdbx_description
1 polymer ?
#
loop_
_entity_poly.entity_id
_entity_poly.type
_entity_poly.pdbx_seq_one_letter_code
_entity_poly.pdbx_strand_id
1 'polypeptide(L)'
;MRQVQWFGLVFVFALGLVGFGVYKMSSGPQGVRAESGAPALIDLSASEHDQLRDAYKAKLANPDYADYKTNSNGRGFQDFAEEARIKEIRTKIAAGIKAPAGTKLFHIPVVDATPVLDGGFSEGEWDKAAQFSIGVNGADTTLYMMATRENLYLACDVPNDTTKDGFDQLRFYYHLNISPLIVNERIHVGKSSEKLGGIRQTEVRWTGDAPAGDDERWKKYAISDWSIYERAFGASSVKQGHRRFEAVLNLAEAGLPVGAPFPARVQVESDPVRDSKGKFKRRTYVGEMGDQTAPIWFVIGQ
;
A
#
# COMPACT_ATOMS: atom_id res chain seq x y z
N MET A 1 -45.87 64.20 -1.94
CA MET A 1 -44.70 63.95 -2.83
C MET A 1 -43.84 62.88 -2.20
N ARG A 2 -43.90 61.64 -2.71
CA ARG A 2 -43.03 60.52 -2.31
C ARG A 2 -42.56 59.85 -3.60
N GLN A 3 -41.25 59.88 -3.85
CA GLN A 3 -40.60 59.11 -4.90
C GLN A 3 -40.50 57.65 -4.46
N VAL A 4 -40.82 56.74 -5.37
CA VAL A 4 -40.48 55.32 -5.31
C VAL A 4 -39.55 55.07 -6.50
N GLN A 5 -38.27 54.83 -6.24
CA GLN A 5 -37.31 54.37 -7.23
C GLN A 5 -37.17 52.85 -7.12
N TRP A 6 -37.34 52.18 -8.26
CA TRP A 6 -36.97 50.81 -8.51
C TRP A 6 -35.47 50.73 -8.82
N PHE A 7 -34.75 49.82 -8.16
CA PHE A 7 -33.44 49.36 -8.60
C PHE A 7 -33.43 47.84 -8.67
N GLY A 8 -33.31 47.31 -9.89
CA GLY A 8 -33.00 45.90 -10.14
C GLY A 8 -31.51 45.68 -9.92
N LEU A 9 -31.18 44.66 -9.11
CA LEU A 9 -29.81 44.23 -8.87
C LEU A 9 -29.56 42.97 -9.73
N VAL A 10 -28.65 43.08 -10.69
CA VAL A 10 -28.11 41.95 -11.47
C VAL A 10 -26.91 41.39 -10.70
N PHE A 11 -26.97 40.10 -10.32
CA PHE A 11 -25.83 39.37 -9.78
C PHE A 11 -24.98 38.81 -10.93
N VAL A 12 -23.73 39.26 -11.03
CA VAL A 12 -22.69 38.63 -11.86
C VAL A 12 -21.78 37.84 -10.93
N PHE A 13 -21.76 36.51 -11.07
CA PHE A 13 -20.77 35.64 -10.41
C PHE A 13 -19.46 35.68 -11.19
N ALA A 14 -18.41 36.21 -10.59
CA ALA A 14 -17.03 36.05 -11.05
C ALA A 14 -16.43 34.79 -10.41
N LEU A 15 -16.18 33.75 -11.21
CA LEU A 15 -15.41 32.56 -10.85
C LEU A 15 -13.91 32.92 -10.82
N GLY A 16 -13.35 32.99 -9.62
CA GLY A 16 -11.91 33.14 -9.40
C GLY A 16 -11.18 31.80 -9.53
N LEU A 17 -10.25 31.75 -10.49
CA LEU A 17 -9.25 30.70 -10.68
C LEU A 17 -8.42 30.46 -9.40
N VAL A 18 -8.43 29.22 -8.91
CA VAL A 18 -7.49 28.73 -7.89
C VAL A 18 -6.29 28.12 -8.61
N GLY A 19 -5.18 28.86 -8.64
CA GLY A 19 -3.89 28.35 -9.08
C GLY A 19 -3.33 27.35 -8.08
N PHE A 20 -3.14 26.11 -8.51
CA PHE A 20 -2.36 25.11 -7.77
C PHE A 20 -0.87 25.49 -7.81
N GLY A 21 -0.37 26.01 -6.69
CA GLY A 21 1.06 26.22 -6.48
C GLY A 21 1.80 24.89 -6.40
N VAL A 22 2.70 24.67 -7.36
CA VAL A 22 3.68 23.58 -7.36
C VAL A 22 4.65 23.80 -6.20
N TYR A 23 4.47 23.06 -5.11
CA TYR A 23 5.44 23.04 -4.02
C TYR A 23 6.62 22.13 -4.40
N LYS A 24 7.74 22.78 -4.74
CA LYS A 24 9.07 22.19 -4.85
C LYS A 24 9.45 21.61 -3.49
N MET A 25 9.49 20.29 -3.37
CA MET A 25 10.03 19.64 -2.16
C MET A 25 11.51 20.02 -2.05
N SER A 26 11.82 20.75 -0.98
CA SER A 26 13.18 21.12 -0.59
C SER A 26 14.00 19.85 -0.35
N SER A 27 15.12 19.76 -1.06
CA SER A 27 16.18 18.78 -0.85
C SER A 27 16.77 18.97 0.55
N GLY A 28 16.46 18.02 1.45
CA GLY A 28 17.17 17.87 2.72
C GLY A 28 18.67 17.59 2.49
N PRO A 29 19.51 17.86 3.51
CA PRO A 29 20.96 17.90 3.36
C PRO A 29 21.52 16.55 2.90
N GLN A 30 22.51 16.64 1.98
CA GLN A 30 23.30 15.52 1.48
C GLN A 30 24.08 14.90 2.64
N GLY A 31 23.44 13.96 3.34
CA GLY A 31 24.11 13.03 4.23
C GLY A 31 24.87 12.00 3.40
N VAL A 32 26.12 11.78 3.78
CA VAL A 32 27.05 10.79 3.24
C VAL A 32 26.30 9.49 2.97
N ARG A 33 26.24 9.10 1.70
CA ARG A 33 25.67 7.85 1.23
C ARG A 33 26.58 6.73 1.76
N ALA A 34 26.27 6.21 2.93
CA ALA A 34 26.78 4.91 3.32
C ALA A 34 26.37 3.94 2.21
N GLU A 35 27.34 3.28 1.59
CA GLU A 35 27.10 2.12 0.73
C GLU A 35 26.55 1.01 1.62
N SER A 36 25.26 1.12 1.99
CA SER A 36 24.51 0.02 2.54
C SER A 36 24.41 -1.01 1.42
N GLY A 37 25.16 -2.10 1.55
CA GLY A 37 25.15 -3.20 0.59
C GLY A 37 23.71 -3.55 0.26
N ALA A 38 23.28 -3.21 -0.96
CA ALA A 38 22.01 -3.67 -1.47
C ALA A 38 22.01 -5.20 -1.33
N PRO A 39 20.94 -5.80 -0.79
CA PRO A 39 20.86 -7.26 -0.73
C PRO A 39 21.12 -7.79 -2.13
N ALA A 40 22.04 -8.75 -2.23
CA ALA A 40 22.41 -9.38 -3.49
C ALA A 40 21.11 -9.82 -4.19
N LEU A 41 20.73 -9.10 -5.26
CA LEU A 41 19.65 -9.48 -6.14
C LEU A 41 20.05 -10.85 -6.69
N ILE A 42 19.32 -11.87 -6.25
CA ILE A 42 19.57 -13.26 -6.63
C ILE A 42 19.36 -13.38 -8.14
N ASP A 43 20.20 -14.22 -8.74
CA ASP A 43 20.24 -14.66 -10.14
C ASP A 43 18.93 -15.35 -10.56
N LEU A 44 17.83 -14.60 -10.59
CA LEU A 44 16.66 -14.93 -11.38
C LEU A 44 17.02 -14.68 -12.84
N SER A 45 16.64 -15.61 -13.73
CA SER A 45 17.02 -15.48 -15.13
C SER A 45 16.54 -14.11 -15.65
N ALA A 46 17.42 -13.36 -16.33
CA ALA A 46 17.07 -12.10 -16.97
C ALA A 46 15.74 -12.19 -17.76
N SER A 47 15.41 -13.40 -18.26
CA SER A 47 14.15 -13.75 -18.89
C SER A 47 12.90 -13.43 -18.08
N GLU A 48 12.84 -13.66 -16.77
CA GLU A 48 11.62 -13.40 -15.98
C GLU A 48 11.37 -11.90 -15.79
N HIS A 49 12.43 -11.13 -15.57
CA HIS A 49 12.33 -9.66 -15.50
C HIS A 49 11.97 -9.07 -16.87
N ASP A 50 12.48 -9.63 -17.95
CA ASP A 50 12.11 -9.22 -19.31
C ASP A 50 10.64 -9.56 -19.62
N GLN A 51 10.18 -10.76 -19.28
CA GLN A 51 8.76 -11.15 -19.38
C GLN A 51 7.86 -10.23 -18.56
N LEU A 52 8.26 -9.87 -17.34
CA LEU A 52 7.51 -8.94 -16.49
C LEU A 52 7.42 -7.56 -17.16
N ARG A 53 8.53 -7.06 -17.73
CA ARG A 53 8.55 -5.79 -18.46
C ARG A 53 7.61 -5.80 -19.66
N ASP A 54 7.63 -6.89 -20.42
CA ASP A 54 6.81 -7.03 -21.62
C ASP A 54 5.33 -7.18 -21.26
N ALA A 55 4.99 -7.87 -20.17
CA ALA A 55 3.62 -7.93 -19.66
C ALA A 55 3.11 -6.53 -19.24
N TYR A 56 3.95 -5.70 -18.60
CA TYR A 56 3.59 -4.30 -18.34
C TYR A 56 3.41 -3.49 -19.63
N LYS A 57 4.30 -3.62 -20.61
CA LYS A 57 4.16 -2.93 -21.90
C LYS A 57 2.86 -3.32 -22.60
N ALA A 58 2.52 -4.60 -22.61
CA ALA A 58 1.26 -5.10 -23.15
C ALA A 58 0.06 -4.48 -22.42
N LYS A 59 0.08 -4.48 -21.08
CA LYS A 59 -0.96 -3.83 -20.27
C LYS A 59 -1.12 -2.35 -20.60
N LEU A 60 -0.02 -1.62 -20.80
CA LEU A 60 -0.03 -0.20 -21.13
C LEU A 60 -0.51 0.09 -22.56
N ALA A 61 -0.34 -0.87 -23.47
CA ALA A 61 -0.85 -0.80 -24.82
C ALA A 61 -2.33 -1.23 -24.92
N ASN A 62 -2.89 -1.83 -23.86
CA ASN A 62 -4.28 -2.27 -23.83
C ASN A 62 -5.21 -1.03 -23.74
N PRO A 63 -6.09 -0.80 -24.74
CA PRO A 63 -7.02 0.34 -24.73
C PRO A 63 -8.00 0.29 -23.55
N ASP A 64 -8.46 -0.90 -23.13
CA ASP A 64 -9.38 -1.05 -22.00
C ASP A 64 -8.71 -0.64 -20.68
N TYR A 65 -7.41 -0.91 -20.54
CA TYR A 65 -6.63 -0.43 -19.40
C TYR A 65 -6.44 1.09 -19.44
N ALA A 66 -6.20 1.67 -20.62
CA ALA A 66 -6.11 3.12 -20.79
C ALA A 66 -7.42 3.81 -20.38
N ASP A 67 -8.55 3.27 -20.81
CA ASP A 67 -9.89 3.76 -20.46
C ASP A 67 -10.20 3.56 -18.97
N TYR A 68 -9.79 2.43 -18.39
CA TYR A 68 -9.88 2.22 -16.95
C TYR A 68 -9.09 3.28 -16.15
N LYS A 69 -7.96 3.75 -16.67
CA LYS A 69 -7.15 4.80 -16.02
C LYS A 69 -7.75 6.19 -16.18
N THR A 70 -8.46 6.50 -17.26
CA THR A 70 -9.13 7.81 -17.43
C THR A 70 -10.42 7.90 -16.63
N ASN A 71 -11.12 6.78 -16.44
CA ASN A 71 -12.36 6.75 -15.68
C ASN A 71 -12.07 6.85 -14.17
N SER A 72 -12.42 8.01 -13.60
CA SER A 72 -12.26 8.34 -12.17
C SER A 72 -13.39 7.81 -11.29
N ASN A 73 -14.52 7.42 -11.89
CA ASN A 73 -15.70 6.93 -11.18
C ASN A 73 -15.60 5.41 -10.96
N GLY A 74 -15.32 5.01 -9.72
CA GLY A 74 -15.57 3.63 -9.27
C GLY A 74 -14.66 2.59 -9.93
N ARG A 75 -13.34 2.78 -9.87
CA ARG A 75 -12.37 1.77 -10.31
C ARG A 75 -12.55 0.47 -9.53
N GLY A 76 -13.21 -0.49 -10.18
CA GLY A 76 -13.32 -1.87 -9.72
C GLY A 76 -11.99 -2.61 -9.79
N PHE A 77 -12.03 -3.92 -9.60
CA PHE A 77 -10.88 -4.79 -9.77
C PHE A 77 -10.34 -4.72 -11.21
N GLN A 78 -9.01 -4.80 -11.35
CA GLN A 78 -8.34 -4.85 -12.65
C GLN A 78 -8.38 -6.27 -13.25
N ASP A 79 -9.50 -6.64 -13.87
CA ASP A 79 -9.70 -7.94 -14.52
C ASP A 79 -9.14 -7.98 -15.96
N PHE A 80 -7.88 -7.56 -16.11
CA PHE A 80 -7.17 -7.61 -17.40
C PHE A 80 -6.32 -8.87 -17.47
N ALA A 81 -6.30 -9.53 -18.63
CA ALA A 81 -5.44 -10.69 -18.87
C ALA A 81 -3.96 -10.35 -18.61
N GLU A 82 -3.53 -9.13 -18.91
CA GLU A 82 -2.17 -8.67 -18.65
C GLU A 82 -1.88 -8.48 -17.15
N GLU A 83 -2.86 -8.06 -16.34
CA GLU A 83 -2.68 -8.01 -14.88
C GLU A 83 -2.57 -9.41 -14.29
N ALA A 84 -3.39 -10.36 -14.75
CA ALA A 84 -3.26 -11.76 -14.36
C ALA A 84 -1.87 -12.32 -14.72
N ARG A 85 -1.36 -12.01 -15.92
CA ARG A 85 -0.02 -12.41 -16.36
C ARG A 85 1.09 -11.77 -15.53
N ILE A 86 0.97 -10.48 -15.19
CA ILE A 86 1.92 -9.78 -14.31
C ILE A 86 1.97 -10.47 -12.93
N LYS A 87 0.80 -10.79 -12.34
CA LYS A 87 0.73 -11.53 -11.07
C LYS A 87 1.38 -12.90 -11.16
N GLU A 88 1.16 -13.64 -12.25
CA GLU A 88 1.78 -14.95 -12.48
C GLU A 88 3.31 -14.87 -12.52
N ILE A 89 3.87 -13.97 -13.35
CA ILE A 89 5.32 -13.80 -13.50
C ILE A 89 5.94 -13.34 -12.17
N ARG A 90 5.33 -12.35 -11.52
CA ARG A 90 5.77 -11.86 -10.20
C ARG A 90 5.76 -12.97 -9.15
N THR A 91 4.79 -13.88 -9.18
CA THR A 91 4.73 -15.02 -8.27
C THR A 91 5.87 -16.00 -8.51
N LYS A 92 6.26 -16.24 -9.78
CA LYS A 92 7.43 -17.07 -10.11
C LYS A 92 8.72 -16.45 -9.59
N ILE A 93 8.90 -15.14 -9.82
CA ILE A 93 10.00 -14.34 -9.25
C ILE A 93 10.02 -14.51 -7.73
N ALA A 94 8.90 -14.24 -7.04
CA ALA A 94 8.80 -14.34 -5.59
C ALA A 94 9.12 -15.74 -5.05
N ALA A 95 8.67 -16.80 -5.73
CA ALA A 95 8.95 -18.19 -5.35
C ALA A 95 10.44 -18.56 -5.47
N GLY A 96 11.19 -17.92 -6.36
CA GLY A 96 12.61 -18.17 -6.59
C GLY A 96 13.56 -17.44 -5.63
N ILE A 97 13.04 -16.52 -4.81
CA ILE A 97 13.87 -15.70 -3.94
C ILE A 97 14.32 -16.47 -2.72
N LYS A 98 15.55 -16.18 -2.29
CA LYS A 98 16.11 -16.63 -1.02
C LYS A 98 16.41 -15.42 -0.16
N ALA A 99 16.26 -15.57 1.15
CA ALA A 99 16.76 -14.54 2.05
C ALA A 99 18.29 -14.46 1.97
N PRO A 100 18.90 -13.27 2.12
CA PRO A 100 20.34 -13.12 2.21
C PRO A 100 20.92 -14.00 3.33
N ALA A 101 22.13 -14.50 3.13
CA ALA A 101 22.79 -15.37 4.10
C ALA A 101 22.85 -14.74 5.50
N GLY A 102 22.52 -15.52 6.53
CA GLY A 102 22.50 -15.06 7.92
C GLY A 102 21.28 -14.22 8.32
N THR A 103 20.35 -13.96 7.39
CA THR A 103 19.12 -13.22 7.70
C THR A 103 18.17 -14.07 8.55
N LYS A 104 17.68 -13.50 9.65
CA LYS A 104 16.63 -14.12 10.46
C LYS A 104 15.32 -14.16 9.68
N LEU A 105 14.73 -15.36 9.57
CA LEU A 105 13.37 -15.54 9.07
C LEU A 105 12.38 -15.46 10.23
N PHE A 106 11.35 -14.63 10.07
CA PHE A 106 10.22 -14.58 10.97
C PHE A 106 9.12 -15.51 10.44
N HIS A 107 8.81 -16.55 11.20
CA HIS A 107 7.83 -17.56 10.80
C HIS A 107 6.41 -17.06 11.06
N ILE A 108 5.55 -17.20 10.05
CA ILE A 108 4.11 -16.97 10.14
C ILE A 108 3.44 -18.35 10.24
N PRO A 109 2.76 -18.66 11.35
CA PRO A 109 2.14 -19.96 11.55
C PRO A 109 1.00 -20.18 10.56
N VAL A 110 0.87 -21.44 10.09
CA VAL A 110 -0.31 -21.90 9.34
C VAL A 110 -1.31 -22.47 10.33
N VAL A 111 -2.55 -21.99 10.29
CA VAL A 111 -3.65 -22.35 11.18
C VAL A 111 -4.85 -22.83 10.37
N ASP A 112 -5.75 -23.57 11.02
CA ASP A 112 -6.99 -24.06 10.40
C ASP A 112 -8.16 -23.09 10.56
N ALA A 113 -8.13 -22.23 11.59
CA ALA A 113 -9.20 -21.28 11.90
C ALA A 113 -8.90 -19.90 11.30
N THR A 114 -9.93 -19.25 10.76
CA THR A 114 -9.84 -17.90 10.18
C THR A 114 -10.42 -16.86 11.15
N PRO A 115 -9.79 -15.70 11.30
CA PRO A 115 -10.35 -14.60 12.09
C PRO A 115 -11.55 -13.96 11.37
N VAL A 116 -12.41 -13.29 12.14
CA VAL A 116 -13.50 -12.45 11.66
C VAL A 116 -12.99 -11.02 11.55
N LEU A 117 -12.85 -10.54 10.31
CA LEU A 117 -12.29 -9.20 10.05
C LEU A 117 -13.36 -8.12 10.23
N ASP A 118 -13.60 -7.69 11.46
CA ASP A 118 -14.58 -6.67 11.81
C ASP A 118 -13.97 -5.37 12.39
N GLY A 119 -12.64 -5.33 12.46
CA GLY A 119 -11.83 -4.26 13.00
C GLY A 119 -11.69 -4.32 14.52
N GLY A 120 -12.15 -5.37 15.19
CA GLY A 120 -11.94 -5.67 16.60
C GLY A 120 -11.25 -7.01 16.78
N PHE A 121 -10.75 -7.29 17.99
CA PHE A 121 -10.20 -8.61 18.33
C PHE A 121 -11.11 -9.27 19.35
N SER A 122 -11.65 -10.43 18.97
CA SER A 122 -12.39 -11.30 19.87
C SER A 122 -11.44 -12.16 20.70
N GLU A 123 -11.92 -12.66 21.84
CA GLU A 123 -11.14 -13.56 22.70
C GLU A 123 -10.71 -14.82 21.92
N GLY A 124 -9.45 -15.20 22.01
CA GLY A 124 -8.90 -16.41 21.38
C GLY A 124 -8.64 -16.32 19.87
N GLU A 125 -9.10 -15.25 19.21
CA GLU A 125 -9.07 -15.12 17.75
C GLU A 125 -7.64 -15.08 17.19
N TRP A 126 -6.75 -14.37 17.87
CA TRP A 126 -5.37 -14.13 17.44
C TRP A 126 -4.33 -14.91 18.27
N ASP A 127 -4.75 -15.84 19.12
CA ASP A 127 -3.88 -16.58 20.05
C ASP A 127 -2.81 -17.42 19.35
N LYS A 128 -3.13 -17.92 18.16
CA LYS A 128 -2.23 -18.73 17.34
C LYS A 128 -1.35 -17.90 16.39
N ALA A 129 -1.51 -16.59 16.36
CA ALA A 129 -0.74 -15.72 15.48
C ALA A 129 0.68 -15.50 16.01
N ALA A 130 1.64 -15.34 15.10
CA ALA A 130 2.93 -14.77 15.46
C ALA A 130 2.73 -13.30 15.86
N GLN A 131 3.35 -12.90 16.97
CA GLN A 131 3.24 -11.56 17.52
C GLN A 131 4.57 -10.84 17.43
N PHE A 132 4.56 -9.61 16.93
CA PHE A 132 5.73 -8.77 16.79
C PHE A 132 5.45 -7.42 17.45
N SER A 133 6.28 -7.04 18.43
CA SER A 133 6.27 -5.67 18.94
C SER A 133 6.91 -4.77 17.88
N ILE A 134 6.13 -3.84 17.34
CA ILE A 134 6.55 -2.91 16.29
C ILE A 134 6.46 -1.46 16.74
N GLY A 135 6.13 -1.22 18.01
CA GLY A 135 5.97 0.11 18.59
C GLY A 135 7.21 0.99 18.43
N VAL A 136 6.99 2.25 18.02
CA VAL A 136 8.04 3.27 17.92
C VAL A 136 7.71 4.48 18.78
N ASN A 137 8.71 5.26 19.17
CA ASN A 137 8.54 6.47 19.98
C ASN A 137 7.78 6.23 21.31
N GLY A 138 7.95 5.05 21.91
CA GLY A 138 7.29 4.67 23.16
C GLY A 138 5.84 4.18 23.00
N ALA A 139 5.36 3.99 21.76
CA ALA A 139 4.06 3.35 21.52
C ALA A 139 4.14 1.83 21.75
N ASP A 140 3.02 1.24 22.16
CA ASP A 140 2.88 -0.20 22.41
C ASP A 140 2.11 -0.89 21.28
N THR A 141 2.64 -0.78 20.05
CA THR A 141 1.97 -1.34 18.87
C THR A 141 2.41 -2.76 18.61
N THR A 142 1.45 -3.68 18.48
CA THR A 142 1.71 -5.10 18.22
C THR A 142 1.12 -5.52 16.88
N LEU A 143 1.92 -6.20 16.06
CA LEU A 143 1.52 -6.83 14.80
C LEU A 143 1.26 -8.33 15.04
N TYR A 144 0.12 -8.81 14.58
CA TYR A 144 -0.28 -10.20 14.59
C TYR A 144 -0.31 -10.72 13.15
N MET A 145 0.29 -11.89 12.92
CA MET A 145 0.27 -12.54 11.60
C MET A 145 0.00 -14.03 11.74
N MET A 146 -0.94 -14.53 10.94
CA MET A 146 -1.18 -15.96 10.75
C MET A 146 -1.65 -16.21 9.33
N ALA A 147 -1.52 -17.45 8.86
CA ALA A 147 -1.96 -17.83 7.53
C ALA A 147 -2.84 -19.08 7.59
N THR A 148 -3.71 -19.24 6.60
CA THR A 148 -4.21 -20.56 6.20
C THR A 148 -3.44 -21.03 4.97
N ARG A 149 -3.89 -22.12 4.33
CA ARG A 149 -3.36 -22.53 3.03
C ARG A 149 -3.64 -21.53 1.91
N GLU A 150 -4.65 -20.68 2.06
CA GLU A 150 -5.12 -19.80 1.00
C GLU A 150 -4.89 -18.31 1.28
N ASN A 151 -4.82 -17.93 2.56
CA ASN A 151 -4.88 -16.53 2.97
C ASN A 151 -3.79 -16.20 3.99
N LEU A 152 -3.21 -15.01 3.87
CA LEU A 152 -2.44 -14.35 4.93
C LEU A 152 -3.36 -13.37 5.66
N TYR A 153 -3.43 -13.49 6.98
CA TYR A 153 -4.15 -12.60 7.87
C TYR A 153 -3.17 -11.73 8.63
N LEU A 154 -3.46 -10.44 8.70
CA LEU A 154 -2.71 -9.46 9.48
C LEU A 154 -3.66 -8.75 10.43
N ALA A 155 -3.20 -8.51 11.65
CA ALA A 155 -3.87 -7.64 12.60
C ALA A 155 -2.85 -6.69 13.24
N CYS A 156 -3.29 -5.52 13.65
CA CYS A 156 -2.45 -4.62 14.42
C CYS A 156 -3.23 -4.00 15.58
N ASP A 157 -2.72 -4.19 16.79
CA ASP A 157 -3.25 -3.58 18.00
C ASP A 157 -2.48 -2.29 18.30
N VAL A 158 -3.18 -1.17 18.40
CA VAL A 158 -2.57 0.17 18.48
C VAL A 158 -3.13 0.95 19.69
N PRO A 159 -2.77 0.59 20.94
CA PRO A 159 -3.30 1.20 22.16
C PRO A 159 -3.16 2.73 22.24
N ASN A 160 -2.09 3.28 21.64
CA ASN A 160 -1.83 4.72 21.65
C ASN A 160 -2.71 5.52 20.69
N ASP A 161 -3.43 4.86 19.77
CA ASP A 161 -4.34 5.53 18.85
C ASP A 161 -5.79 5.35 19.32
N THR A 162 -6.32 6.38 19.96
CA THR A 162 -7.70 6.43 20.47
C THR A 162 -8.59 7.34 19.62
N THR A 163 -8.08 7.84 18.50
CA THR A 163 -8.75 8.88 17.73
C THR A 163 -9.78 8.27 16.79
N LYS A 164 -11.07 8.55 17.00
CA LYS A 164 -12.14 7.98 16.18
C LYS A 164 -12.03 8.38 14.70
N ASP A 165 -11.71 9.66 14.48
CA ASP A 165 -11.67 10.29 13.16
C ASP A 165 -10.23 10.62 12.70
N GLY A 166 -9.21 9.89 13.19
CA GLY A 166 -7.80 10.15 12.85
C GLY A 166 -7.33 9.51 11.54
N PHE A 167 -6.38 10.11 10.81
CA PHE A 167 -5.95 9.69 9.44
C PHE A 167 -5.35 8.27 9.34
N ASP A 168 -5.43 7.48 10.41
CA ASP A 168 -4.64 6.31 10.74
C ASP A 168 -4.72 5.20 9.69
N GLN A 169 -3.56 4.60 9.41
CA GLN A 169 -3.44 3.55 8.41
C GLN A 169 -2.42 2.50 8.82
N LEU A 170 -2.83 1.23 8.76
CA LEU A 170 -1.90 0.11 8.64
C LEU A 170 -1.46 -0.01 7.19
N ARG A 171 -0.14 -0.12 6.95
CA ARG A 171 0.45 -0.43 5.64
C ARG A 171 1.33 -1.66 5.75
N PHE A 172 1.06 -2.64 4.91
CA PHE A 172 1.89 -3.83 4.78
C PHE A 172 2.47 -3.86 3.37
N TYR A 173 3.78 -3.68 3.28
CA TYR A 173 4.53 -3.74 2.04
C TYR A 173 5.17 -5.12 1.93
N TYR A 174 5.12 -5.69 0.75
CA TYR A 174 5.76 -6.96 0.41
C TYR A 174 6.33 -6.85 -1.00
N HIS A 175 7.03 -7.89 -1.42
CA HIS A 175 7.75 -7.89 -2.70
C HIS A 175 8.78 -6.75 -2.79
N LEU A 176 9.37 -6.39 -1.65
CA LEU A 176 10.40 -5.34 -1.61
C LEU A 176 11.67 -5.84 -2.30
N ASN A 177 12.10 -5.11 -3.32
CA ASN A 177 13.34 -5.38 -4.05
C ASN A 177 13.39 -6.77 -4.71
N ILE A 178 12.23 -7.38 -5.02
CA ILE A 178 12.19 -8.68 -5.72
C ILE A 178 12.46 -8.55 -7.22
N SER A 179 12.33 -7.34 -7.76
CA SER A 179 12.53 -7.02 -9.16
C SER A 179 12.89 -5.55 -9.28
N PRO A 180 13.86 -5.15 -10.12
CA PRO A 180 14.17 -3.75 -10.37
C PRO A 180 13.01 -2.99 -11.04
N LEU A 181 12.00 -3.71 -11.54
CA LEU A 181 10.80 -3.11 -12.15
C LEU A 181 9.70 -2.81 -11.13
N ILE A 182 9.74 -3.40 -9.94
CA ILE A 182 8.74 -3.20 -8.88
C ILE A 182 9.40 -2.42 -7.75
N VAL A 183 8.97 -1.17 -7.56
CA VAL A 183 9.48 -0.32 -6.46
C VAL A 183 8.97 -0.86 -5.13
N ASN A 184 7.66 -1.05 -5.04
CA ASN A 184 7.01 -1.71 -3.92
C ASN A 184 5.60 -2.16 -4.30
N GLU A 185 5.13 -3.17 -3.59
CA GLU A 185 3.74 -3.58 -3.58
C GLU A 185 3.24 -3.53 -2.14
N ARG A 186 2.02 -3.04 -1.94
CA ARG A 186 1.47 -2.89 -0.60
C ARG A 186 -0.03 -3.01 -0.57
N ILE A 187 -0.51 -3.33 0.62
CA ILE A 187 -1.87 -3.04 1.04
C ILE A 187 -1.88 -1.94 2.10
N HIS A 188 -3.01 -1.26 2.22
CA HIS A 188 -3.28 -0.41 3.36
C HIS A 188 -4.72 -0.52 3.82
N VAL A 189 -4.90 -0.52 5.13
CA VAL A 189 -6.19 -0.46 5.80
C VAL A 189 -6.30 0.90 6.44
N GLY A 190 -7.27 1.70 5.99
CA GLY A 190 -7.61 2.97 6.60
C GLY A 190 -8.87 2.87 7.46
N LYS A 191 -9.46 4.03 7.77
CA LYS A 191 -10.69 4.13 8.57
C LYS A 191 -11.91 3.40 8.01
N SER A 192 -12.08 3.42 6.68
CA SER A 192 -13.26 2.85 6.05
C SER A 192 -13.16 1.34 6.13
N SER A 193 -13.97 0.74 7.00
CA SER A 193 -14.35 -0.66 6.84
C SER A 193 -14.97 -0.83 5.46
N GLU A 194 -14.71 -1.98 4.84
CA GLU A 194 -15.24 -2.47 3.55
C GLU A 194 -14.25 -2.53 2.39
N LYS A 195 -13.20 -1.69 2.32
CA LYS A 195 -12.20 -1.80 1.24
C LYS A 195 -10.77 -1.51 1.70
N LEU A 196 -9.93 -2.52 1.58
CA LEU A 196 -8.48 -2.41 1.63
C LEU A 196 -7.97 -1.76 0.34
N GLY A 197 -7.02 -0.83 0.44
CA GLY A 197 -6.38 -0.26 -0.73
C GLY A 197 -5.13 -1.05 -1.13
N GLY A 198 -5.14 -1.68 -2.31
CA GLY A 198 -3.98 -2.35 -2.90
C GLY A 198 -3.25 -1.43 -3.88
N ILE A 199 -1.92 -1.30 -3.75
CA ILE A 199 -1.10 -0.47 -4.64
C ILE A 199 0.16 -1.23 -5.04
N ARG A 200 0.47 -1.23 -6.35
CA ARG A 200 1.79 -1.61 -6.87
C ARG A 200 2.42 -0.44 -7.60
N GLN A 201 3.64 -0.09 -7.21
CA GLN A 201 4.44 0.95 -7.83
C GLN A 201 5.57 0.32 -8.65
N THR A 202 5.75 0.78 -9.89
CA THR A 202 6.67 0.16 -10.85
C THR A 202 7.58 1.19 -11.48
N GLU A 203 8.79 0.79 -11.88
CA GLU A 203 9.71 1.64 -12.66
C GLU A 203 9.37 1.65 -14.16
N VAL A 204 8.39 0.85 -14.59
CA VAL A 204 7.93 0.86 -15.98
C VAL A 204 7.20 2.17 -16.25
N ARG A 205 7.53 2.81 -17.37
CA ARG A 205 6.96 4.08 -17.81
C ARG A 205 6.03 3.85 -18.97
N TRP A 206 5.02 4.71 -19.09
CA TRP A 206 4.13 4.71 -20.23
C TRP A 206 4.86 5.14 -21.51
N THR A 207 4.58 4.47 -22.62
CA THR A 207 5.23 4.71 -23.92
C THR A 207 4.29 5.17 -25.04
N GLY A 208 2.97 5.16 -24.83
CA GLY A 208 1.97 5.60 -25.82
C GLY A 208 1.56 7.07 -25.71
N ASP A 209 0.52 7.45 -26.48
CA ASP A 209 -0.09 8.76 -26.44
C ASP A 209 -0.82 9.05 -25.12
N ALA A 210 -1.13 10.33 -24.93
CA ALA A 210 -1.72 10.84 -23.71
C ALA A 210 -3.20 10.54 -23.56
N PRO A 211 -3.64 9.96 -22.43
CA PRO A 211 -5.00 10.19 -22.01
C PRO A 211 -5.23 11.69 -21.82
N ALA A 212 -6.31 12.21 -22.42
CA ALA A 212 -6.67 13.61 -22.31
C ALA A 212 -7.13 13.94 -20.87
N GLY A 213 -6.69 15.08 -20.32
CA GLY A 213 -7.17 15.60 -19.03
C GLY A 213 -6.39 15.18 -17.78
N ASP A 214 -5.29 14.44 -17.92
CA ASP A 214 -4.36 14.12 -16.82
C ASP A 214 -2.96 14.61 -17.22
N ASP A 215 -2.77 15.94 -17.16
CA ASP A 215 -1.63 16.69 -17.68
C ASP A 215 -0.28 16.02 -17.35
N GLU A 216 0.22 15.23 -18.31
CA GLU A 216 1.57 14.64 -18.36
C GLU A 216 1.98 13.72 -17.20
N ARG A 217 1.09 13.41 -16.24
CA ARG A 217 1.43 12.66 -15.02
C ARG A 217 1.93 11.25 -15.33
N TRP A 218 1.29 10.56 -16.26
CA TRP A 218 1.62 9.20 -16.69
C TRP A 218 2.90 9.13 -17.56
N LYS A 219 3.35 10.24 -18.17
CA LYS A 219 4.67 10.33 -18.87
C LYS A 219 5.84 10.53 -17.91
N LYS A 220 5.60 11.21 -16.79
CA LYS A 220 6.65 11.72 -15.89
C LYS A 220 6.96 10.79 -14.71
N TYR A 221 6.03 9.91 -14.34
CA TYR A 221 6.13 9.12 -13.12
C TYR A 221 5.94 7.62 -13.36
N ALA A 222 6.66 6.84 -12.54
CA ALA A 222 6.41 5.43 -12.28
C ALA A 222 4.91 5.10 -12.20
N ILE A 223 4.48 4.01 -12.86
CA ILE A 223 3.08 3.56 -12.81
C ILE A 223 2.74 3.15 -11.38
N SER A 224 1.62 3.67 -10.88
CA SER A 224 0.99 3.21 -9.65
C SER A 224 -0.37 2.60 -9.97
N ASP A 225 -0.45 1.28 -9.83
CA ASP A 225 -1.65 0.49 -10.05
C ASP A 225 -2.42 0.33 -8.76
N TRP A 226 -3.72 0.59 -8.83
CA TRP A 226 -4.67 0.54 -7.72
C TRP A 226 -5.74 -0.52 -8.00
N SER A 227 -6.37 -1.08 -6.97
CA SER A 227 -7.43 -2.10 -7.13
C SER A 227 -6.94 -3.37 -7.84
N ILE A 228 -5.70 -3.76 -7.56
CA ILE A 228 -5.08 -4.98 -8.10
C ILE A 228 -5.41 -6.23 -7.28
N TYR A 229 -6.24 -6.13 -6.24
CA TYR A 229 -6.67 -7.26 -5.42
C TYR A 229 -8.19 -7.38 -5.44
N GLU A 230 -8.69 -8.54 -5.85
CA GLU A 230 -10.10 -8.88 -5.81
C GLU A 230 -10.48 -9.44 -4.44
N ARG A 231 -9.63 -10.29 -3.87
CA ARG A 231 -9.92 -11.06 -2.64
C ARG A 231 -9.27 -10.48 -1.39
N ALA A 232 -8.67 -9.29 -1.49
CA ALA A 232 -8.14 -8.61 -0.31
C ALA A 232 -9.24 -7.81 0.38
N PHE A 233 -9.24 -7.88 1.71
CA PHE A 233 -10.20 -7.16 2.54
C PHE A 233 -9.48 -6.58 3.75
N GLY A 234 -10.01 -5.49 4.29
CA GLY A 234 -9.49 -4.89 5.51
C GLY A 234 -10.59 -4.19 6.29
N ALA A 235 -10.42 -4.19 7.60
CA ALA A 235 -11.31 -3.56 8.55
C ALA A 235 -10.50 -2.81 9.62
N SER A 236 -11.08 -1.74 10.14
CA SER A 236 -10.50 -1.02 11.27
C SER A 236 -11.59 -0.50 12.19
N SER A 237 -11.33 -0.51 13.49
CA SER A 237 -12.25 0.01 14.48
C SER A 237 -11.54 0.63 15.68
N VAL A 238 -12.27 1.46 16.42
CA VAL A 238 -11.91 1.94 17.77
C VAL A 238 -12.91 1.47 18.84
N LYS A 239 -13.79 0.52 18.50
CA LYS A 239 -14.90 0.07 19.37
C LYS A 239 -14.43 -0.49 20.72
N GLN A 240 -13.19 -0.96 20.79
CA GLN A 240 -12.59 -1.57 21.99
C GLN A 240 -11.65 -0.62 22.73
N GLY A 241 -11.82 0.71 22.56
CA GLY A 241 -11.11 1.75 23.31
C GLY A 241 -9.95 2.40 22.56
N HIS A 242 -9.35 1.66 21.62
CA HIS A 242 -8.26 2.11 20.75
C HIS A 242 -8.33 1.43 19.39
N ARG A 243 -7.49 1.90 18.46
CA ARG A 243 -7.48 1.50 17.07
C ARG A 243 -6.95 0.09 16.91
N ARG A 244 -7.72 -0.72 16.19
CA ARG A 244 -7.32 -2.01 15.65
C ARG A 244 -7.45 -2.00 14.14
N PHE A 245 -6.54 -2.70 13.50
CA PHE A 245 -6.56 -2.94 12.07
C PHE A 245 -6.55 -4.43 11.82
N GLU A 246 -7.28 -4.88 10.81
CA GLU A 246 -7.31 -6.25 10.35
C GLU A 246 -7.30 -6.29 8.83
N ALA A 247 -6.61 -7.27 8.26
CA ALA A 247 -6.53 -7.48 6.82
C ALA A 247 -6.40 -8.94 6.45
N VAL A 248 -6.89 -9.27 5.26
CA VAL A 248 -6.61 -10.53 4.58
C VAL A 248 -6.08 -10.28 3.18
N LEU A 249 -5.11 -11.10 2.80
CA LEU A 249 -4.57 -11.23 1.46
C LEU A 249 -4.73 -12.67 1.01
N ASN A 250 -5.31 -12.91 -0.16
CA ASN A 250 -5.21 -14.22 -0.77
C ASN A 250 -3.78 -14.48 -1.23
N LEU A 251 -3.17 -15.58 -0.80
CA LEU A 251 -1.76 -15.91 -1.05
C LEU A 251 -1.45 -16.05 -2.54
N ALA A 252 -2.31 -16.75 -3.29
CA ALA A 252 -2.11 -16.95 -4.72
C ALA A 252 -2.22 -15.62 -5.49
N GLU A 253 -3.17 -14.77 -5.12
CA GLU A 253 -3.32 -13.45 -5.74
C GLU A 253 -2.19 -12.48 -5.36
N ALA A 254 -1.78 -12.51 -4.10
CA ALA A 254 -0.68 -11.71 -3.57
C ALA A 254 0.68 -12.19 -4.09
N GLY A 255 0.79 -13.42 -4.60
CA GLY A 255 2.05 -14.00 -5.04
C GLY A 255 2.99 -14.38 -3.90
N LEU A 256 2.43 -14.84 -2.79
CA LEU A 256 3.14 -15.21 -1.56
C LEU A 256 3.05 -16.73 -1.34
N PRO A 257 3.87 -17.55 -2.04
CA PRO A 257 3.82 -18.99 -1.89
C PRO A 257 4.26 -19.44 -0.50
N VAL A 258 3.55 -20.42 0.06
CA VAL A 258 3.89 -21.06 1.35
C VAL A 258 5.30 -21.67 1.25
N GLY A 259 6.10 -21.49 2.30
CA GLY A 259 7.48 -21.97 2.40
C GLY A 259 8.52 -21.10 1.69
N ALA A 260 8.12 -20.18 0.81
CA ALA A 260 9.06 -19.23 0.19
C ALA A 260 9.29 -18.03 1.12
N PRO A 261 10.56 -17.64 1.38
CA PRO A 261 10.84 -16.44 2.15
C PRO A 261 10.53 -15.20 1.31
N PHE A 262 9.94 -14.17 1.93
CA PHE A 262 9.64 -12.91 1.24
C PHE A 262 10.02 -11.68 2.08
N PRO A 263 10.57 -10.63 1.44
CA PRO A 263 10.90 -9.38 2.09
C PRO A 263 9.66 -8.49 2.23
N ALA A 264 9.50 -7.91 3.41
CA ALA A 264 8.38 -7.06 3.77
C ALA A 264 8.81 -5.88 4.66
N ARG A 265 7.90 -4.92 4.81
CA ARG A 265 7.95 -3.94 5.89
C ARG A 265 6.54 -3.56 6.32
N VAL A 266 6.40 -3.15 7.58
CA VAL A 266 5.12 -2.74 8.16
C VAL A 266 5.23 -1.32 8.68
N GLN A 267 4.18 -0.52 8.46
CA GLN A 267 4.05 0.81 9.06
C GLN A 267 2.63 1.00 9.58
N VAL A 268 2.53 1.61 10.76
CA VAL A 268 1.27 2.08 11.34
C VAL A 268 1.39 3.58 11.52
N GLU A 269 0.67 4.30 10.68
CA GLU A 269 0.54 5.74 10.75
C GLU A 269 -0.59 6.09 11.71
N SER A 270 -0.33 7.08 12.56
CA SER A 270 -1.34 7.70 13.42
C SER A 270 -1.56 9.16 12.98
N ASP A 271 -2.34 9.90 13.76
CA ASP A 271 -2.75 11.24 13.45
C ASP A 271 -1.57 12.16 13.10
N PRO A 272 -1.66 12.89 11.98
CA PRO A 272 -0.57 13.71 11.52
C PRO A 272 -0.42 14.93 12.42
N VAL A 273 0.80 15.42 12.54
CA VAL A 273 1.02 16.73 13.13
C VAL A 273 0.45 17.78 12.18
N ARG A 274 -0.45 18.62 12.71
CA ARG A 274 -1.02 19.78 12.02
C ARG A 274 -0.47 21.08 12.61
N ASP A 275 -0.41 22.13 11.80
CA ASP A 275 -0.09 23.46 12.29
C ASP A 275 -1.29 24.11 13.01
N SER A 276 -1.10 25.32 13.54
CA SER A 276 -2.14 26.08 14.23
C SER A 276 -3.36 26.43 13.37
N LYS A 277 -3.28 26.25 12.03
CA LYS A 277 -4.37 26.44 11.07
C LYS A 277 -5.00 25.11 10.64
N GLY A 278 -4.62 24.00 11.26
CA GLY A 278 -5.10 22.66 10.91
C GLY A 278 -4.49 22.08 9.64
N LYS A 279 -3.50 22.75 9.02
CA LYS A 279 -2.84 22.27 7.81
C LYS A 279 -1.87 21.14 8.18
N PHE A 280 -1.87 20.08 7.37
CA PHE A 280 -0.93 18.98 7.50
C PHE A 280 0.52 19.48 7.49
N LYS A 281 1.31 19.06 8.48
CA LYS A 281 2.74 19.37 8.58
C LYS A 281 3.60 18.14 8.31
N ARG A 282 3.32 17.02 8.98
CA ARG A 282 4.03 15.75 8.78
C ARG A 282 3.21 14.55 9.26
N ARG A 283 3.56 13.38 8.74
CA ARG A 283 3.06 12.08 9.21
C ARG A 283 3.66 11.75 10.59
N THR A 284 2.94 10.95 11.35
CA THR A 284 3.38 10.39 12.63
C THR A 284 3.25 8.88 12.55
N TYR A 285 4.24 8.15 13.05
CA TYR A 285 4.21 6.69 13.08
C TYR A 285 4.22 6.20 14.52
N VAL A 286 3.38 5.21 14.78
CA VAL A 286 3.25 4.53 16.09
C VAL A 286 3.68 3.08 16.02
N GLY A 287 3.85 2.53 14.81
CA GLY A 287 4.51 1.24 14.62
C GLY A 287 5.30 1.17 13.32
N GLU A 288 6.49 0.57 13.36
CA GLU A 288 7.33 0.30 12.19
C GLU A 288 8.09 -1.02 12.36
N MET A 289 8.21 -1.80 11.28
CA MET A 289 9.01 -3.03 11.26
C MET A 289 9.66 -3.21 9.89
N GLY A 290 10.99 -3.11 9.85
CA GLY A 290 11.77 -3.10 8.60
C GLY A 290 11.60 -1.81 7.79
N ASP A 291 12.41 -1.67 6.73
CA ASP A 291 12.31 -0.56 5.78
C ASP A 291 12.55 -1.01 4.32
N GLN A 292 12.59 -0.07 3.38
CA GLN A 292 12.76 -0.37 1.95
C GLN A 292 14.16 -0.95 1.65
N THR A 293 15.18 -0.48 2.38
CA THR A 293 16.59 -0.85 2.20
C THR A 293 17.01 -2.03 3.07
N ALA A 294 16.38 -2.18 4.24
CA ALA A 294 16.56 -3.26 5.19
C ALA A 294 15.19 -3.89 5.51
N PRO A 295 14.60 -4.66 4.57
CA PRO A 295 13.33 -5.32 4.80
C PRO A 295 13.48 -6.44 5.83
N ILE A 296 12.40 -6.72 6.54
CA ILE A 296 12.27 -7.93 7.33
C ILE A 296 11.88 -9.09 6.43
N TRP A 297 12.32 -10.30 6.79
CA TRP A 297 12.07 -11.49 5.99
C TRP A 297 11.11 -12.42 6.72
N PHE A 298 9.95 -12.64 6.12
CA PHE A 298 8.98 -13.59 6.61
C PHE A 298 9.01 -14.88 5.81
N VAL A 299 8.51 -15.95 6.41
CA VAL A 299 8.19 -17.21 5.72
C VAL A 299 6.85 -17.72 6.27
N ILE A 300 5.95 -18.13 5.38
CA ILE A 300 4.67 -18.74 5.77
C ILE A 300 4.87 -20.25 5.92
N GLY A 301 4.50 -20.78 7.08
CA GLY A 301 4.69 -22.18 7.43
C GLY A 301 6.02 -22.46 8.14
N GLN A 302 6.13 -23.69 8.63
CA GLN A 302 7.36 -24.35 9.09
C GLN A 302 7.63 -25.55 8.21
#